data_AF-A0A0D2JHF7-F1
#
_entry.id   AF-A0A0D2JHF7-F1
#
_cell.length_a   1.000
_cell.length_b   1.000
_cell.length_c   1.000
_cell.angle_alpha   90.00
_cell.angle_beta   90.00
_cell.angle_gamma   90.00
#
_symmetry.space_group_name_H-M   'P 1'
#
loop_
_entity.id
_entity.type
_entity.pdbx_description
1 polymer ?
#
loop_
_entity_poly.entity_id
_entity_poly.type
_entity_poly.pdbx_seq_one_letter_code
_entity_poly.pdbx_strand_id
1 'polypeptide(L)'
;MITRHVWQDHVAKVNANRLGEHGKKIYKRRKESVERSFADSKQLHGHRYARMGGLAKVREQGLLCAACQNMKKTALAMGSYLGGKGGNSPFPLFILSILRLKNPRGPVFCNYCRPTFLKP
;
A
#
# COMPACT_ATOMS: atom_id res chain seq x y z
N MET A 1 -11.34 -23.05 34.17
CA MET A 1 -12.44 -22.09 33.92
C MET A 1 -11.85 -20.93 33.11
N ILE A 2 -12.29 -20.72 31.87
CA ILE A 2 -11.81 -19.62 31.02
C ILE A 2 -12.83 -18.49 31.12
N THR A 3 -12.44 -17.37 31.74
CA THR A 3 -13.29 -16.18 31.86
C THR A 3 -13.20 -15.32 30.60
N ARG A 4 -14.35 -14.96 30.03
CA ARG A 4 -14.44 -14.07 28.87
C ARG A 4 -14.16 -12.63 29.32
N HIS A 5 -13.29 -11.93 28.61
CA HIS A 5 -12.96 -10.52 28.85
C HIS A 5 -14.18 -9.62 28.62
N VAL A 6 -14.33 -8.57 29.41
CA VAL A 6 -15.52 -7.68 29.39
C VAL A 6 -15.83 -7.12 27.99
N TRP A 7 -14.79 -6.84 27.20
CA TRP A 7 -14.91 -6.22 25.88
C TRP A 7 -15.08 -7.20 24.72
N GLN A 8 -15.06 -8.51 24.99
CA GLN A 8 -14.97 -9.53 23.95
C GLN A 8 -16.26 -9.64 23.13
N ASP A 9 -17.39 -9.22 23.69
CA ASP A 9 -18.68 -9.16 22.97
C ASP A 9 -18.72 -8.01 21.97
N HIS A 10 -18.13 -6.86 22.31
CA HIS A 10 -18.00 -5.74 21.38
C HIS A 10 -17.04 -6.08 20.22
N VAL A 11 -15.92 -6.74 20.52
CA VAL A 11 -15.00 -7.26 19.50
C VAL A 11 -15.70 -8.27 18.58
N ALA A 12 -16.52 -9.16 19.13
CA ALA A 12 -17.29 -10.12 18.34
C ALA A 12 -18.31 -9.42 17.41
N LYS A 13 -19.01 -8.40 17.91
CA LYS A 13 -19.94 -7.58 17.10
C LYS A 13 -19.21 -6.89 15.94
N VAL A 14 -18.07 -6.26 16.19
CA VAL A 14 -17.25 -5.63 15.14
C VAL A 14 -16.73 -6.67 14.15
N ASN A 15 -16.30 -7.83 14.62
CA ASN A 15 -15.83 -8.93 13.77
C ASN A 15 -16.94 -9.49 12.88
N ALA A 16 -18.21 -9.44 13.29
CA ALA A 16 -19.33 -9.85 12.45
C ALA A 16 -19.47 -8.96 11.19
N ASN A 17 -19.04 -7.69 11.25
CA ASN A 17 -19.10 -6.77 10.11
C ASN A 17 -18.28 -7.27 8.90
N ARG A 18 -17.24 -8.10 9.13
CA ARG A 18 -16.45 -8.70 8.03
C ARG A 18 -17.27 -9.67 7.19
N LEU A 19 -18.27 -10.31 7.78
CA LEU A 19 -19.12 -11.32 7.14
C LEU A 19 -20.25 -10.69 6.32
N GLY A 20 -20.60 -9.43 6.61
CA GLY A 20 -21.54 -8.65 5.82
C GLY A 20 -21.07 -8.44 4.38
N GLU A 21 -22.01 -8.17 3.48
CA GLU A 21 -21.73 -8.01 2.04
C GLU A 21 -20.71 -6.88 1.77
N HIS A 22 -20.87 -5.74 2.44
CA HIS A 22 -19.93 -4.62 2.37
C HIS A 22 -18.54 -5.00 2.89
N GLY A 23 -18.47 -5.73 4.01
CA GLY A 23 -17.22 -6.25 4.57
C GLY A 23 -16.48 -7.16 3.61
N LYS A 24 -17.20 -8.09 2.95
CA LYS A 24 -16.65 -8.97 1.90
C LYS A 24 -16.12 -8.19 0.70
N LYS A 25 -16.85 -7.16 0.24
CA LYS A 25 -16.42 -6.27 -0.86
C LYS A 25 -15.13 -5.50 -0.51
N ILE A 26 -15.04 -4.94 0.70
CA ILE A 26 -13.81 -4.29 1.19
C ILE A 26 -12.67 -5.30 1.28
N TYR A 27 -12.93 -6.48 1.86
CA TYR A 27 -11.90 -7.50 2.05
C TYR A 27 -11.31 -7.98 0.72
N LYS A 28 -12.14 -8.13 -0.33
CA LYS A 28 -11.66 -8.42 -1.69
C LYS A 28 -10.71 -7.34 -2.22
N ARG A 29 -11.09 -6.07 -2.09
CA ARG A 29 -10.26 -4.92 -2.53
C ARG A 29 -8.94 -4.78 -1.74
N ARG A 30 -8.91 -5.17 -0.46
CA ARG A 30 -7.70 -5.10 0.38
C ARG A 30 -6.58 -6.03 -0.12
N LYS A 31 -6.94 -7.22 -0.63
CA LYS A 31 -5.98 -8.19 -1.21
C LYS A 31 -5.22 -7.61 -2.40
N GLU A 32 -5.94 -6.85 -3.24
CA GLU A 32 -5.40 -6.28 -4.47
C GLU A 32 -4.56 -5.03 -4.24
N SER A 33 -4.87 -4.26 -3.19
CA SER A 33 -4.26 -2.95 -2.93
C SER A 33 -3.32 -2.96 -1.72
N VAL A 34 -3.90 -3.03 -0.52
CA VAL A 34 -3.21 -2.90 0.76
C VAL A 34 -2.23 -4.05 0.98
N GLU A 35 -2.68 -5.29 0.86
CA GLU A 35 -1.85 -6.47 1.12
C GLU A 35 -0.72 -6.61 0.10
N ARG A 36 -0.97 -6.22 -1.16
CA ARG A 36 0.05 -6.16 -2.20
C ARG A 36 1.11 -5.10 -1.89
N SER A 37 0.70 -3.90 -1.46
CA SER A 37 1.64 -2.85 -1.01
C SER A 37 2.47 -3.32 0.19
N PHE A 38 1.89 -4.04 1.14
CA PHE A 38 2.65 -4.65 2.24
C PHE A 38 3.65 -5.71 1.75
N ALA A 39 3.28 -6.55 0.77
CA ALA A 39 4.19 -7.53 0.19
C ALA A 39 5.37 -6.87 -0.51
N ASP A 40 5.12 -5.84 -1.33
CA ASP A 40 6.16 -5.05 -1.99
C ASP A 40 7.07 -4.38 -0.96
N SER A 41 6.50 -3.84 0.12
CA SER A 41 7.27 -3.21 1.20
C SER A 41 8.20 -4.18 1.90
N LYS A 42 7.72 -5.40 2.17
CA LYS A 42 8.54 -6.46 2.76
C LYS A 42 9.75 -6.81 1.91
N GLN A 43 9.56 -6.89 0.59
CA GLN A 43 10.61 -7.31 -0.33
C GLN A 43 11.56 -6.17 -0.72
N LEU A 44 11.03 -5.00 -1.07
CA LEU A 44 11.81 -3.88 -1.63
C LEU A 44 12.42 -2.98 -0.56
N HIS A 45 11.77 -2.85 0.60
CA HIS A 45 12.22 -1.96 1.68
C HIS A 45 12.78 -2.72 2.88
N GLY A 46 12.96 -4.03 2.75
CA GLY A 46 13.66 -4.87 3.73
C GLY A 46 12.89 -5.09 5.03
N HIS A 47 11.55 -4.98 5.03
CA HIS A 47 10.73 -5.21 6.23
C HIS A 47 10.56 -6.70 6.60
N ARG A 48 11.30 -7.63 5.97
CA ARG A 48 11.37 -9.03 6.44
C ARG A 48 12.07 -9.17 7.79
N TYR A 49 13.06 -8.30 8.05
CA TYR A 49 13.86 -8.33 9.27
C TYR A 49 13.99 -6.93 9.85
N ALA A 50 14.06 -6.82 11.17
CA ALA A 50 14.41 -5.57 11.83
C ALA A 50 15.90 -5.30 11.59
N ARG A 51 16.21 -4.36 10.69
CA ARG A 51 17.60 -3.97 10.38
C ARG A 51 18.19 -2.99 11.39
N MET A 52 17.33 -2.24 12.07
CA MET A 52 17.71 -1.27 13.09
C MET A 52 17.50 -1.88 14.47
N GLY A 53 18.43 -1.65 15.40
CA GLY A 53 18.26 -2.03 16.80
C GLY A 53 17.30 -1.06 17.52
N GLY A 54 16.29 -1.59 18.20
CA GLY A 54 15.34 -0.82 19.02
C GLY A 54 14.05 -0.39 18.30
N LEU A 55 12.95 -0.36 19.07
CA LEU A 55 11.59 -0.15 18.56
C LEU A 55 11.40 1.21 17.85
N ALA A 56 11.98 2.28 18.40
CA ALA A 56 11.85 3.62 17.84
C ALA A 56 12.41 3.70 16.41
N LYS A 57 13.59 3.13 16.18
CA LYS A 57 14.27 3.15 14.88
C LYS A 57 13.56 2.28 13.83
N VAL A 58 13.03 1.12 14.23
CA VAL A 58 12.21 0.27 13.33
C VAL A 58 10.90 0.96 12.95
N ARG A 59 10.28 1.65 13.90
CA ARG A 59 9.06 2.43 13.66
C ARG A 59 9.31 3.57 12.69
N GLU A 60 10.38 4.33 12.89
CA GLU A 60 10.79 5.41 11.98
C GLU A 60 11.01 4.91 10.55
N GLN A 61 11.74 3.79 10.37
CA GLN A 61 11.93 3.18 9.05
C GLN A 61 10.59 2.82 8.38
N GLY A 62 9.65 2.26 9.14
CA GLY A 62 8.31 1.92 8.64
C GLY A 62 7.51 3.15 8.23
N LEU A 63 7.55 4.21 9.04
CA LEU A 63 6.83 5.46 8.78
C LEU A 63 7.38 6.18 7.54
N LEU A 64 8.70 6.29 7.41
CA LEU A 64 9.34 6.89 6.24
C LEU A 64 9.01 6.13 4.95
N CYS A 65 9.03 4.79 5.01
CA CYS A 65 8.65 3.95 3.88
C CYS A 65 7.19 4.17 3.47
N ALA A 66 6.27 4.18 4.43
CA ALA A 66 4.85 4.44 4.18
C ALA A 66 4.61 5.85 3.61
N ALA A 67 5.30 6.86 4.12
CA ALA A 67 5.22 8.23 3.62
C ALA A 67 5.62 8.32 2.14
N CYS A 68 6.75 7.71 1.76
CA CYS A 68 7.20 7.66 0.37
C CYS A 68 6.20 6.94 -0.55
N GLN A 69 5.59 5.85 -0.09
CA GLN A 69 4.57 5.13 -0.86
C GLN A 69 3.28 5.95 -1.03
N ASN A 70 2.87 6.66 0.01
CA ASN A 70 1.72 7.56 -0.04
C ASN A 70 1.97 8.72 -1.01
N MET A 71 3.15 9.35 -0.98
CA MET A 71 3.54 10.40 -1.93
C MET A 71 3.52 9.88 -3.38
N LYS A 72 4.06 8.69 -3.63
CA LYS A 72 4.00 8.04 -4.95
C LYS A 72 2.55 7.81 -5.41
N LYS A 73 1.68 7.35 -4.51
CA LYS A 73 0.26 7.12 -4.80
C LYS A 73 -0.45 8.43 -5.16
N THR A 74 -0.22 9.51 -4.40
CA THR A 74 -0.80 10.83 -4.67
C THR A 74 -0.30 11.39 -6.01
N ALA A 75 1.00 11.29 -6.29
CA ALA A 75 1.58 11.72 -7.57
C ALA A 75 0.97 10.98 -8.78
N LEU A 76 0.78 9.65 -8.66
CA LEU A 76 0.13 8.86 -9.71
C LEU A 76 -1.35 9.20 -9.88
N ALA A 77 -2.06 9.46 -8.78
CA ALA A 77 -3.47 9.88 -8.82
C ALA A 77 -3.62 11.26 -9.47
N MET A 78 -2.79 12.24 -9.10
CA MET A 78 -2.76 13.57 -9.71
C MET A 78 -2.34 13.52 -11.18
N GLY A 79 -1.31 12.75 -11.51
CA GLY A 79 -0.88 12.55 -12.90
C GLY A 79 -1.95 11.90 -13.78
N SER A 80 -2.77 11.01 -13.21
CA SER A 80 -3.92 10.42 -13.91
C SER A 80 -5.09 11.40 -14.08
N TYR A 81 -5.22 12.38 -13.16
CA TYR A 81 -6.27 13.41 -13.20
C TYR A 81 -5.93 14.54 -14.17
N LEU A 82 -4.65 14.92 -14.25
CA LEU A 82 -4.15 15.99 -15.11
C LEU A 82 -3.76 15.46 -16.51
N GLY A 83 -3.41 14.18 -16.63
CA GLY A 83 -3.08 13.51 -17.87
C GLY A 83 -4.26 12.75 -18.44
N GLY A 84 -5.14 13.45 -19.16
CA GLY A 84 -6.01 12.82 -20.15
C GLY A 84 -5.18 11.96 -21.11
N LYS A 85 -5.79 10.88 -21.61
CA LYS A 85 -5.19 9.88 -22.51
C LYS A 85 -4.18 10.50 -23.50
N GLY A 86 -2.93 10.04 -23.41
CA GLY A 86 -1.89 10.31 -24.41
C GLY A 86 -1.12 11.61 -24.17
N GLY A 87 0.18 11.49 -23.93
CA GLY A 87 1.06 12.65 -23.88
C GLY A 87 2.31 12.37 -23.07
N ASN A 88 3.45 12.38 -23.75
CA ASN A 88 4.79 12.34 -23.17
C ASN A 88 4.98 13.55 -22.24
N SER A 89 4.62 13.42 -20.97
CA SER A 89 5.14 14.34 -19.94
C SER A 89 6.61 13.97 -19.70
N PRO A 90 7.49 14.92 -19.33
CA PRO A 90 8.91 14.65 -19.06
C PRO A 90 9.14 14.10 -17.63
N PHE A 91 8.13 14.18 -16.75
CA PHE A 91 8.15 13.64 -15.38
C PHE A 91 8.29 12.10 -15.23
N PRO A 92 7.73 11.24 -16.11
CA PRO A 92 7.93 9.80 -16.02
C PRO A 92 9.36 9.39 -16.38
N LEU A 93 10.07 10.14 -17.24
CA LEU A 93 11.43 9.76 -17.70
C LEU A 93 12.48 9.94 -16.61
N PHE A 94 12.37 11.00 -15.80
CA PHE A 94 13.30 11.26 -14.71
C PHE A 94 13.12 10.28 -13.52
N ILE A 95 11.87 9.88 -13.24
CA ILE A 95 11.59 8.83 -12.26
C ILE A 95 11.92 7.43 -12.81
N LEU A 96 11.79 7.18 -14.12
CA LEU A 96 12.21 5.94 -14.76
C LEU A 96 13.72 5.73 -14.66
N SER A 97 14.54 6.76 -14.89
CA SER A 97 16.00 6.62 -14.90
C SER A 97 16.54 6.22 -13.52
N ILE A 98 15.98 6.79 -12.45
CA ILE A 98 16.33 6.45 -11.06
C ILE A 98 15.82 5.04 -10.68
N LEU A 99 14.65 4.63 -11.18
CA LEU A 99 14.12 3.27 -10.95
C LEU A 99 14.77 2.18 -11.83
N ARG A 100 15.44 2.55 -12.93
CA ARG A 100 16.13 1.62 -13.84
C ARG A 100 17.53 1.22 -13.36
N LEU A 101 18.19 2.05 -12.54
CA LEU A 101 19.51 1.74 -11.97
C LEU A 101 19.49 0.73 -10.81
N LYS A 102 18.31 0.44 -10.23
CA LYS A 102 18.18 -0.51 -9.11
C LYS A 102 17.47 -1.83 -9.46
N ASN A 103 17.12 -2.07 -10.74
CA ASN A 103 16.36 -3.27 -11.11
C ASN A 103 16.73 -3.80 -12.51
N PRO A 104 17.57 -4.85 -12.63
CA PRO A 104 17.87 -5.48 -13.93
C PRO A 104 16.68 -6.29 -14.49
N ARG A 105 15.55 -6.40 -13.77
CA ARG A 105 14.32 -7.09 -14.20
C ARG A 105 13.19 -6.13 -14.59
N GLY A 106 13.54 -5.05 -15.28
CA GLY A 106 12.58 -4.05 -15.74
C GLY A 106 11.96 -3.24 -14.60
N PRO A 107 11.24 -2.16 -14.93
CA PRO A 107 10.51 -1.43 -13.92
C PRO A 107 9.38 -2.34 -13.42
N VAL A 108 9.48 -2.81 -12.17
CA VAL A 108 8.31 -3.29 -11.42
C VAL A 108 7.48 -2.04 -11.11
N PHE A 109 6.88 -1.46 -12.15
CA PHE A 109 5.75 -0.59 -11.99
C PHE A 109 4.72 -1.42 -11.24
N CYS A 110 4.51 -1.08 -9.98
CA CYS A 110 3.27 -1.45 -9.30
C CYS A 110 2.15 -0.83 -10.12
N ASN A 111 1.65 -1.57 -11.12
CA ASN A 111 0.62 -1.17 -12.09
C ASN A 111 -0.75 -0.87 -11.43
N TYR A 112 -0.81 -0.79 -10.10
CA TYR A 112 -2.04 -0.83 -9.33
C TYR A 112 -2.23 0.32 -8.34
N CYS A 113 -1.40 1.38 -8.41
CA CYS A 113 -1.82 2.71 -7.97
C CYS A 113 -2.83 3.35 -8.95
N ARG A 114 -3.59 2.56 -9.72
CA ARG A 114 -4.75 3.05 -10.46
C ARG A 114 -5.81 3.42 -9.41
N PRO A 115 -6.26 4.69 -9.35
CA PRO A 115 -7.33 5.08 -8.45
C PRO A 115 -8.62 4.37 -8.88
N THR A 116 -8.96 3.24 -8.24
CA THR A 116 -10.27 2.58 -8.38
C THR A 116 -11.41 3.34 -7.71
N PHE A 117 -11.14 4.57 -7.23
CA PHE A 117 -12.12 5.52 -6.71
C PHE A 117 -12.87 6.28 -7.81
N LEU A 118 -12.51 6.07 -9.08
CA LEU A 118 -13.19 6.62 -10.27
C LEU A 118 -13.65 5.48 -11.20
N LYS A 119 -14.55 4.63 -10.71
CA LYS A 119 -15.47 3.94 -11.63
C LYS A 119 -16.88 4.44 -11.31
N PRO A 120 -17.67 4.82 -12.34
CA PRO A 120 -19.06 5.23 -12.14
C PRO A 120 -19.88 4.12 -11.49
#